data_AF-A0A3S0E2U9-F1
#
_entry.id   AF-A0A3S0E2U9-F1
#
_cell.length_a   1.000
_cell.length_b   1.000
_cell.length_c   1.000
_cell.angle_alpha   90.00
_cell.angle_beta   90.00
_cell.angle_gamma   90.00
#
_symmetry.space_group_name_H-M   'P 1'
#
loop_
_entity.id
_entity.type
_entity.pdbx_description
1 polymer ?
#
loop_
_entity_poly.entity_id
_entity_poly.type
_entity_poly.pdbx_seq_one_letter_code
_entity_poly.pdbx_strand_id
1 'polypeptide(L)'
;MSQHQVILSLGSNQGNRLETIQSCIDLIHNEVATVVKVSKVYETPAWGFESEPFYNAAILIHTTKSAQKILNQVLKVEKKLGRIRSKDSGYQARIIDVDIIAFDEEIISTENLQVPHPLMQNRKFVLQPMLDLGLNWEHPKLKKSVTQLFAQTEDVSEIKAVHSIISPIEKLQLQQFNYIAIEGNIGAGKTTLSTKLSEDCNAKLVLERFADNPFLPKFYKDQSRYAFPLEMSFLADRYQQLSDDLAQFDLFKDFVVADYHIFKSLIFAKVTLQEDEFRLYKTMFDIIHKEMPKPDLYVYLYQNTERLLENIKKRGRSYEQEIPADYLEKINQGYLDYIKTQTDLNVLIIDVSDLDFVKKQEDYVFLLNEINRKIALARG
;
A
#
# COMPACT_ATOMS: atom_id res chain seq x y z
N MET A 1 -8.31 -0.49 6.62
CA MET A 1 -7.71 0.56 7.46
C MET A 1 -6.92 1.43 6.50
N SER A 2 -7.20 2.73 6.46
CA SER A 2 -6.40 3.68 5.69
C SER A 2 -4.99 3.72 6.25
N GLN A 3 -3.98 3.90 5.41
CA GLN A 3 -2.63 4.19 5.88
C GLN A 3 -2.51 5.65 6.33
N HIS A 4 -1.65 5.88 7.31
CA HIS A 4 -1.17 7.18 7.76
C HIS A 4 -0.04 7.66 6.85
N GLN A 5 0.01 8.96 6.58
CA GLN A 5 1.09 9.64 5.91
C GLN A 5 2.05 10.23 6.95
N VAL A 6 3.33 9.84 6.89
CA VAL A 6 4.35 10.34 7.82
C VAL A 6 5.49 10.96 7.03
N ILE A 7 5.86 12.17 7.39
CA ILE A 7 6.99 12.89 6.78
C ILE A 7 8.18 12.73 7.72
N LEU A 8 9.25 12.13 7.21
CA LEU A 8 10.51 11.99 7.93
C LEU A 8 11.56 12.90 7.30
N SER A 9 12.39 13.54 8.13
CA SER A 9 13.62 14.22 7.72
C SER A 9 14.81 13.33 8.01
N LEU A 10 15.71 13.19 7.04
CA LEU A 10 16.95 12.41 7.13
C LEU A 10 18.14 13.36 7.05
N GLY A 11 19.14 13.19 7.90
CA GLY A 11 20.36 14.00 7.92
C GLY A 11 21.61 13.17 8.15
N SER A 12 22.68 13.40 7.39
CA SER A 12 23.99 12.72 7.55
C SER A 12 25.15 13.67 7.30
N ASN A 13 26.17 13.68 8.17
CA ASN A 13 27.38 14.50 7.99
C ASN A 13 28.71 13.76 8.19
N GLN A 14 28.70 12.44 8.29
CA GLN A 14 29.91 11.63 8.48
C GLN A 14 30.03 10.54 7.41
N GLY A 15 31.26 10.22 7.01
CA GLY A 15 31.54 9.14 6.07
C GLY A 15 30.88 9.33 4.71
N ASN A 16 30.41 8.24 4.11
CA ASN A 16 29.68 8.29 2.84
C ASN A 16 28.22 8.70 3.07
N ARG A 17 27.99 10.02 3.16
CA ARG A 17 26.70 10.65 3.45
C ARG A 17 25.58 10.19 2.51
N LEU A 18 25.86 10.14 1.20
CA LEU A 18 24.85 9.76 0.20
C LEU A 18 24.45 8.29 0.31
N GLU A 19 25.43 7.39 0.41
CA GLU A 19 25.18 5.95 0.59
C GLU A 19 24.42 5.68 1.90
N THR A 20 24.71 6.45 2.94
CA THR A 20 24.03 6.34 4.23
C THR A 20 22.56 6.78 4.15
N ILE A 21 22.27 7.89 3.46
CA ILE A 21 20.89 8.33 3.19
C ILE A 21 20.14 7.27 2.38
N GLN A 22 20.73 6.75 1.30
CA GLN A 22 20.13 5.69 0.49
C GLN A 22 19.85 4.42 1.30
N SER A 23 20.84 3.96 2.09
CA SER A 23 20.69 2.77 2.94
C SER A 23 19.61 2.96 4.01
N CYS A 24 19.46 4.18 4.55
CA CYS A 24 18.40 4.51 5.49
C CYS A 24 17.02 4.39 4.85
N ILE A 25 16.84 4.95 3.64
CA ILE A 25 15.60 4.86 2.87
C ILE A 25 15.23 3.40 2.61
N ASP A 26 16.20 2.59 2.17
CA ASP A 26 15.96 1.17 1.85
C ASP A 26 15.62 0.36 3.11
N LEU A 27 16.31 0.58 4.23
CA LEU A 27 15.97 -0.07 5.51
C LEU A 27 14.58 0.33 6.03
N ILE A 28 14.21 1.61 5.90
CA ILE A 28 12.87 2.07 6.28
C ILE A 28 11.82 1.38 5.41
N HIS A 29 12.01 1.34 4.09
CA HIS A 29 11.08 0.69 3.16
C HIS A 29 10.88 -0.79 3.48
N ASN A 30 11.99 -1.50 3.73
CA ASN A 30 11.99 -2.95 3.94
C ASN A 30 11.44 -3.36 5.31
N GLU A 31 11.74 -2.61 6.38
CA GLU A 31 11.47 -3.07 7.75
C GLU A 31 10.43 -2.24 8.52
N VAL A 32 10.22 -0.98 8.12
CA VAL A 32 9.46 0.00 8.91
C VAL A 32 8.13 0.34 8.25
N ALA A 33 8.16 0.91 7.05
CA ALA A 33 6.98 1.47 6.39
C ALA A 33 7.26 1.68 4.90
N THR A 34 6.22 1.78 4.07
CA THR A 34 6.41 1.98 2.64
C THR A 34 6.92 3.39 2.36
N VAL A 35 8.15 3.53 1.85
CA VAL A 35 8.63 4.82 1.31
C VAL A 35 8.03 5.10 -0.06
N VAL A 36 7.19 6.14 -0.15
CA VAL A 36 6.39 6.48 -1.33
C VAL A 36 7.03 7.59 -2.15
N LYS A 37 7.50 8.66 -1.49
CA LYS A 37 8.20 9.78 -2.13
C LYS A 37 9.51 10.07 -1.41
N VAL A 38 10.48 10.55 -2.19
CA VAL A 38 11.79 10.98 -1.70
C VAL A 38 12.09 12.33 -2.34
N SER A 39 12.52 13.31 -1.53
CA SER A 39 12.97 14.61 -2.04
C SER A 39 14.30 14.48 -2.78
N LYS A 40 14.79 15.58 -3.36
CA LYS A 40 16.23 15.66 -3.67
C LYS A 40 17.05 15.60 -2.37
N VAL A 41 18.31 15.22 -2.50
CA VAL A 41 19.30 15.33 -1.44
C VAL A 41 19.91 16.72 -1.53
N TYR A 42 19.98 17.40 -0.39
CA TYR A 42 20.48 18.76 -0.27
C TYR A 42 21.70 18.82 0.64
N GLU A 43 22.74 19.51 0.20
CA GLU A 43 23.87 19.87 1.05
C GLU A 43 23.60 21.22 1.74
N THR A 44 23.79 21.26 3.06
CA THR A 44 23.65 22.47 3.88
C THR A 44 24.79 22.57 4.88
N PRO A 45 25.19 23.79 5.31
CA PRO A 45 26.11 23.93 6.43
C PRO A 45 25.52 23.34 7.72
N ALA A 46 26.38 23.03 8.68
CA ALA A 46 25.96 22.58 10.00
C ALA A 46 25.22 23.69 10.75
N TRP A 47 24.09 23.34 11.38
CA TRP A 47 23.25 24.31 12.06
C TRP A 47 23.66 24.46 13.53
N GLY A 48 24.22 25.62 13.89
CA GLY A 48 24.53 25.96 15.28
C GLY A 48 25.84 25.40 15.84
N PHE A 49 26.71 24.80 15.01
CA PHE A 49 28.06 24.35 15.38
C PHE A 49 28.95 24.16 14.15
N GLU A 50 30.28 24.12 14.30
CA GLU A 50 31.21 23.81 13.22
C GLU A 50 31.33 22.29 12.99
N SER A 51 31.05 21.84 11.77
CA SER A 51 31.34 20.48 11.30
C SER A 51 31.28 20.41 9.78
N GLU A 52 31.57 19.23 9.23
CA GLU A 52 31.33 18.93 7.82
C GLU A 52 29.87 19.22 7.43
N PRO A 53 29.61 19.66 6.18
CA PRO A 53 28.25 19.90 5.71
C PRO A 53 27.36 18.67 5.83
N PHE A 54 26.06 18.89 6.02
CA PHE A 54 25.05 17.84 6.09
C PHE A 54 24.45 17.55 4.72
N TYR A 55 24.20 16.27 4.43
CA TYR A 55 23.22 15.87 3.42
C TYR A 55 21.88 15.67 4.10
N ASN A 56 20.86 16.37 3.61
CA ASN A 56 19.50 16.34 4.11
C ASN A 56 18.52 15.91 3.02
N ALA A 57 17.55 15.09 3.39
CA ALA A 57 16.44 14.68 2.53
C ALA A 57 15.17 14.53 3.36
N ALA A 58 14.01 14.64 2.71
CA ALA A 58 12.73 14.26 3.30
C ALA A 58 12.16 13.07 2.55
N ILE A 59 11.44 12.21 3.26
CA ILE A 59 10.69 11.11 2.69
C ILE A 59 9.25 11.13 3.18
N LEU A 60 8.33 10.77 2.29
CA LEU A 60 6.96 10.42 2.66
C LEU A 60 6.89 8.91 2.81
N ILE A 61 6.41 8.45 3.97
CA ILE A 61 6.11 7.03 4.20
C ILE A 61 4.62 6.81 4.46
N HIS A 62 4.12 5.66 4.02
CA HIS A 62 2.79 5.15 4.35
C HIS A 62 2.88 4.02 5.37
N THR A 63 2.01 4.05 6.38
CA THR A 63 2.00 3.03 7.42
C THR A 63 0.66 2.90 8.15
N THR A 64 0.34 1.72 8.66
CA THR A 64 -0.78 1.51 9.61
C THR A 64 -0.35 1.55 11.07
N LYS A 65 0.93 1.86 11.32
CA LYS A 65 1.53 1.90 12.66
C LYS A 65 1.33 3.28 13.29
N SER A 66 1.19 3.31 14.62
CA SER A 66 1.13 4.57 15.35
C SER A 66 2.47 5.32 15.32
N ALA A 67 2.42 6.64 15.52
CA ALA A 67 3.61 7.50 15.55
C ALA A 67 4.69 7.00 16.53
N GLN A 68 4.30 6.53 17.73
CA GLN A 68 5.24 5.97 18.71
C GLN A 68 5.93 4.68 18.21
N LYS A 69 5.21 3.82 17.47
CA LYS A 69 5.81 2.62 16.86
C LYS A 69 6.80 3.01 15.78
N ILE A 70 6.47 4.01 14.94
CA ILE A 70 7.38 4.54 13.92
C ILE A 70 8.64 5.10 14.56
N LEU A 71 8.53 5.95 15.59
CA LEU A 71 9.68 6.46 16.32
C LEU A 71 10.59 5.33 16.81
N ASN A 72 10.02 4.33 17.50
CA ASN A 72 10.79 3.20 18.02
C ASN A 72 11.49 2.39 16.92
N GLN A 73 10.89 2.25 15.74
CA GLN A 73 11.48 1.51 14.63
C GLN A 73 12.55 2.32 13.90
N VAL A 74 12.32 3.60 13.67
CA VAL A 74 13.32 4.52 13.09
C VAL A 74 14.59 4.54 13.95
N LEU A 75 14.46 4.64 15.28
CA LEU A 75 15.61 4.58 16.18
C LEU A 75 16.41 3.26 16.08
N LYS A 76 15.75 2.15 15.74
CA LYS A 76 16.43 0.87 15.46
C LYS A 76 17.17 0.91 14.13
N VAL A 77 16.60 1.53 13.10
CA VAL A 77 17.28 1.74 11.80
C VAL A 77 18.55 2.55 11.99
N GLU A 78 18.49 3.66 12.73
CA GLU A 78 19.68 4.46 13.02
C GLU A 78 20.77 3.65 13.72
N LYS A 79 20.38 2.86 14.73
CA LYS A 79 21.31 1.98 15.45
C LYS A 79 21.95 0.95 14.50
N LYS A 80 21.18 0.37 13.57
CA LYS A 80 21.69 -0.56 12.55
C LYS A 80 22.72 0.10 11.62
N LEU A 81 22.52 1.37 11.29
CA LEU A 81 23.45 2.17 10.48
C LEU A 81 24.65 2.72 11.25
N GLY A 82 24.84 2.30 12.51
CA GLY A 82 26.01 2.66 13.30
C GLY A 82 25.85 3.89 14.19
N ARG A 83 24.63 4.41 14.37
CA ARG A 83 24.40 5.49 15.34
C ARG A 83 24.65 4.99 16.76
N ILE A 84 25.68 5.53 17.42
CA ILE A 84 25.96 5.33 18.83
C ILE A 84 25.43 6.55 19.60
N ARG A 85 24.55 6.32 20.59
CA ARG A 85 24.08 7.41 21.47
C ARG A 85 25.15 7.67 22.54
N SER A 86 25.81 8.83 22.46
CA SER A 86 26.63 9.34 23.58
C SER A 86 25.71 9.98 24.64
N LYS A 87 26.20 10.11 25.88
CA LYS A 87 25.47 10.77 26.99
C LYS A 87 25.63 12.31 26.97
N ASP A 88 26.31 12.85 25.98
CA ASP A 88 26.63 14.28 25.93
C ASP A 88 25.47 15.07 25.31
N SER A 89 25.11 16.19 25.94
CA SER A 89 24.07 17.11 25.48
C SER A 89 24.60 18.05 24.40
N GLY A 90 23.94 18.10 23.24
CA GLY A 90 24.24 19.07 22.16
C GLY A 90 24.02 18.54 20.74
N TYR A 91 24.13 19.43 19.75
CA TYR A 91 24.24 19.04 18.34
C TYR A 91 25.62 18.39 18.12
N GLN A 92 25.63 17.21 17.49
CA GLN A 92 26.85 16.44 17.26
C GLN A 92 26.85 15.94 15.82
N ALA A 93 28.04 15.74 15.27
CA ALA A 93 28.20 15.02 14.02
C ALA A 93 27.70 13.57 14.19
N ARG A 94 26.89 13.09 13.23
CA ARG A 94 26.18 11.81 13.29
C ARG A 94 26.25 11.13 11.92
N ILE A 95 26.36 9.81 11.94
CA ILE A 95 26.29 8.98 10.72
C ILE A 95 24.91 9.16 10.06
N ILE A 96 23.83 9.09 10.83
CA ILE A 96 22.46 9.34 10.37
C ILE A 96 21.60 9.87 11.53
N ASP A 97 20.70 10.79 11.22
CA ASP A 97 19.66 11.32 12.09
C ASP A 97 18.32 11.27 11.33
N VAL A 98 17.29 10.73 11.95
CA VAL A 98 15.95 10.60 11.36
C VAL A 98 14.92 11.17 12.32
N ASP A 99 14.32 12.29 11.91
CA ASP A 99 13.28 12.98 12.67
C ASP A 99 11.90 12.78 12.05
N ILE A 100 10.89 12.55 12.91
CA ILE A 100 9.48 12.59 12.48
C ILE A 100 9.05 14.05 12.44
N ILE A 101 8.79 14.57 11.24
CA ILE A 101 8.39 15.97 11.02
C ILE A 101 6.89 16.15 11.12
N ALA A 102 6.11 15.25 10.49
CA ALA A 102 4.65 15.28 10.49
C ALA A 102 4.09 13.86 10.51
N PHE A 103 2.92 13.70 11.11
CA PHE A 103 2.14 12.45 11.13
C PHE A 103 0.69 12.86 10.85
N ASP A 104 0.24 12.60 9.62
CA ASP A 104 -0.97 13.19 9.06
C ASP A 104 -1.07 14.70 9.37
N GLU A 105 -2.23 15.15 9.84
CA GLU A 105 -2.48 16.48 10.39
C GLU A 105 -2.55 16.48 11.92
N GLU A 106 -1.98 15.45 12.57
CA GLU A 106 -2.06 15.29 14.02
C GLU A 106 -1.14 16.25 14.77
N ILE A 107 -1.57 16.61 15.98
CA ILE A 107 -0.74 17.27 16.99
C ILE A 107 -0.44 16.26 18.10
N ILE A 108 0.81 15.80 18.16
CA ILE A 108 1.29 14.87 19.17
C ILE A 108 2.22 15.62 20.11
N SER A 109 1.99 15.51 21.42
CA SER A 109 2.81 16.13 22.45
C SER A 109 3.02 15.14 23.59
N THR A 110 4.06 14.32 23.46
CA THR A 110 4.50 13.37 24.48
C THR A 110 5.91 13.72 24.95
N GLU A 111 6.38 13.09 26.03
CA GLU A 111 7.74 13.29 26.55
C GLU A 111 8.81 13.00 25.49
N ASN A 112 8.58 11.99 24.64
CA ASN A 112 9.59 11.48 23.69
C ASN A 112 9.30 11.82 22.22
N LEU A 113 8.15 12.44 21.92
CA LEU A 113 7.74 12.75 20.55
C LEU A 113 6.86 14.00 20.50
N GLN A 114 7.26 14.96 19.66
CA GLN A 114 6.49 16.17 19.36
C GLN A 114 6.27 16.28 17.86
N VAL A 115 5.01 16.31 17.42
CA VAL A 115 4.61 16.41 16.01
C VAL A 115 3.50 17.47 15.85
N PRO A 116 3.53 18.32 14.82
CA PRO A 116 4.66 18.54 13.92
C PRO A 116 5.93 18.95 14.67
N HIS A 117 7.10 18.64 14.11
CA HIS A 117 8.38 18.88 14.79
C HIS A 117 8.49 20.37 15.19
N PRO A 118 8.74 20.72 16.47
CA PRO A 118 8.54 22.09 16.98
C PRO A 118 9.37 23.20 16.33
N LEU A 119 10.48 22.82 15.71
CA LEU A 119 11.43 23.74 15.06
C LEU A 119 11.41 23.64 13.53
N MET A 120 10.51 22.86 12.93
CA MET A 120 10.52 22.64 11.47
C MET A 120 10.40 23.95 10.68
N GLN A 121 9.57 24.88 11.14
CA GLN A 121 9.30 26.17 10.51
C GLN A 121 10.51 27.11 10.49
N ASN A 122 11.50 26.85 11.35
CA ASN A 122 12.70 27.68 11.49
C ASN A 122 13.89 27.12 10.71
N ARG A 123 13.72 26.07 9.89
CA ARG A 123 14.83 25.30 9.32
C ARG A 123 14.60 25.06 7.83
N LYS A 124 15.36 25.75 6.98
CA LYS A 124 15.29 25.55 5.53
C LYS A 124 15.68 24.12 5.13
N PHE A 125 16.62 23.49 5.83
CA PHE A 125 17.04 22.13 5.52
C PHE A 125 15.96 21.07 5.78
N VAL A 126 14.88 21.42 6.49
CA VAL A 126 13.68 20.59 6.63
C VAL A 126 12.62 21.00 5.60
N LEU A 127 12.36 22.31 5.48
CA LEU A 127 11.28 22.84 4.64
C LEU A 127 11.57 22.66 3.14
N GLN A 128 12.80 22.85 2.67
CA GLN A 128 13.15 22.67 1.25
C GLN A 128 12.95 21.22 0.79
N PRO A 129 13.49 20.18 1.46
CA PRO A 129 13.18 18.80 1.09
C PRO A 129 11.68 18.47 1.17
N MET A 130 10.96 19.04 2.14
CA MET A 130 9.52 18.80 2.30
C MET A 130 8.70 19.41 1.15
N LEU A 131 9.12 20.55 0.58
CA LEU A 131 8.49 21.13 -0.62
C LEU A 131 8.59 20.18 -1.83
N ASP A 132 9.74 19.52 -2.00
CA ASP A 132 9.97 18.58 -3.11
C ASP A 132 9.04 17.37 -3.08
N LEU A 133 8.47 17.02 -1.91
CA LEU A 133 7.50 15.93 -1.80
C LEU A 133 6.16 16.27 -2.49
N GLY A 134 5.91 17.55 -2.79
CA GLY A 134 4.72 17.99 -3.53
C GLY A 134 3.42 17.61 -2.83
N LEU A 135 3.36 17.82 -1.51
CA LEU A 135 2.20 17.46 -0.69
C LEU A 135 1.31 18.67 -0.45
N ASN A 136 -0.01 18.47 -0.49
CA ASN A 136 -0.97 19.47 -0.04
C ASN A 136 -1.17 19.37 1.49
N TRP A 137 -0.08 19.55 2.24
CA TRP A 137 -0.09 19.48 3.69
C TRP A 137 -0.11 20.87 4.32
N GLU A 138 -0.99 21.07 5.30
CA GLU A 138 -1.08 22.30 6.08
C GLU A 138 -0.67 22.05 7.53
N HIS A 139 0.18 22.92 8.07
CA HIS A 139 0.64 22.78 9.44
C HIS A 139 -0.54 22.94 10.42
N PRO A 140 -0.88 21.91 11.23
CA PRO A 140 -2.12 21.91 12.01
C PRO A 140 -2.22 23.01 13.08
N LYS A 141 -1.08 23.43 13.67
CA LYS A 141 -1.01 24.57 14.60
C LYS A 141 -0.91 25.94 13.92
N LEU A 142 0.02 26.10 12.97
CA LEU A 142 0.32 27.40 12.36
C LEU A 142 -0.64 27.79 11.24
N LYS A 143 -1.44 26.84 10.73
CA LYS A 143 -2.39 27.00 9.63
C LYS A 143 -1.75 27.60 8.37
N LYS A 144 -0.60 27.03 8.03
CA LYS A 144 0.26 27.47 6.91
C LYS A 144 0.72 26.28 6.11
N SER A 145 0.74 26.42 4.79
CA SER A 145 1.35 25.43 3.89
C SER A 145 2.88 25.44 4.04
N VAL A 146 3.54 24.37 3.59
CA VAL A 146 5.01 24.29 3.58
C VAL A 146 5.62 25.47 2.79
N THR A 147 4.99 25.87 1.68
CA THR A 147 5.41 27.02 0.86
C THR A 147 5.38 28.33 1.65
N GLN A 148 4.33 28.54 2.45
CA GLN A 148 4.23 29.74 3.30
C GLN A 148 5.25 29.71 4.44
N LEU A 149 5.47 28.55 5.05
CA LEU A 149 6.49 28.39 6.10
C LEU A 149 7.89 28.66 5.55
N PHE A 150 8.21 28.13 4.37
CA PHE A 150 9.51 28.35 3.71
C PHE A 150 9.74 29.83 3.38
N ALA A 151 8.72 30.54 2.90
CA ALA A 151 8.82 31.97 2.60
C ALA A 151 9.01 32.86 3.83
N GLN A 152 8.58 32.40 5.01
CA GLN A 152 8.59 33.17 6.27
C GLN A 152 9.73 32.79 7.21
N THR A 153 10.52 31.79 6.86
CA THR A 153 11.62 31.31 7.70
C THR A 153 12.75 32.34 7.75
N GLU A 154 13.30 32.57 8.95
CA GLU A 154 14.45 33.47 9.14
C GLU A 154 15.79 32.78 8.84
N ASP A 155 15.78 31.47 8.59
CA ASP A 155 16.98 30.70 8.25
C ASP A 155 17.56 31.15 6.90
N VAL A 156 18.76 31.71 6.93
CA VAL A 156 19.48 32.20 5.74
C VAL A 156 20.49 31.20 5.20
N SER A 157 20.53 29.98 5.74
CA SER A 157 21.47 28.94 5.31
C SER A 157 21.36 28.66 3.82
N GLU A 158 22.51 28.48 3.16
CA GLU A 158 22.57 28.04 1.77
C GLU A 158 22.10 26.59 1.65
N ILE A 159 21.28 26.32 0.63
CA ILE A 159 20.77 24.99 0.32
C ILE A 159 21.10 24.65 -1.13
N LYS A 160 21.91 23.60 -1.31
CA LYS A 160 22.37 23.15 -2.62
C LYS A 160 21.85 21.75 -2.91
N ALA A 161 21.04 21.59 -3.95
CA ALA A 161 20.64 20.26 -4.42
C ALA A 161 21.89 19.54 -4.98
N VAL A 162 22.16 18.31 -4.50
CA VAL A 162 23.35 17.54 -4.87
C VAL A 162 23.03 16.20 -5.54
N HIS A 163 21.86 15.61 -5.27
CA HIS A 163 21.48 14.33 -5.85
C HIS A 163 19.96 14.14 -5.86
N SER A 164 19.46 13.22 -6.71
CA SER A 164 18.06 12.77 -6.71
C SER A 164 18.02 11.28 -6.43
N ILE A 165 17.13 10.84 -5.54
CA ILE A 165 16.91 9.42 -5.23
C ILE A 165 15.52 9.04 -5.71
N ILE A 166 15.43 7.98 -6.51
CA ILE A 166 14.15 7.40 -6.95
C ILE A 166 13.55 6.62 -5.77
N SER A 167 12.27 6.88 -5.46
CA SER A 167 11.61 6.18 -4.35
C SER A 167 11.47 4.68 -4.63
N PRO A 168 11.46 3.82 -3.60
CA PRO A 168 11.23 2.39 -3.79
C PRO A 168 9.92 2.06 -4.53
N ILE A 169 8.85 2.82 -4.30
CA ILE A 169 7.58 2.63 -5.01
C ILE A 169 7.68 3.06 -6.48
N GLU A 170 8.33 4.18 -6.78
CA GLU A 170 8.54 4.63 -8.17
C GLU A 170 9.37 3.61 -8.96
N LYS A 171 10.33 2.93 -8.33
CA LYS A 171 11.13 1.84 -8.94
C LYS A 171 10.29 0.64 -9.39
N LEU A 172 9.10 0.43 -8.84
CA LEU A 172 8.21 -0.68 -9.25
C LEU A 172 7.56 -0.45 -10.61
N GLN A 173 7.47 0.81 -11.06
CA GLN A 173 6.92 1.20 -12.37
C GLN A 173 5.52 0.61 -12.65
N LEU A 174 4.68 0.51 -11.62
CA LEU A 174 3.34 -0.08 -11.71
C LEU A 174 2.39 0.72 -12.60
N GLN A 175 2.64 2.02 -12.76
CA GLN A 175 1.85 2.93 -13.60
C GLN A 175 1.84 2.55 -15.09
N GLN A 176 2.69 1.61 -15.52
CA GLN A 176 2.65 1.10 -16.88
C GLN A 176 1.44 0.20 -17.17
N PHE A 177 0.84 -0.37 -16.13
CA PHE A 177 -0.40 -1.13 -16.25
C PHE A 177 -1.55 -0.17 -16.13
N ASN A 178 -2.61 -0.37 -16.91
CA ASN A 178 -3.86 0.38 -16.76
C ASN A 178 -4.76 -0.28 -15.72
N TYR A 179 -4.70 -1.61 -15.59
CA TYR A 179 -5.59 -2.37 -14.74
C TYR A 179 -4.92 -3.61 -14.12
N ILE A 180 -4.85 -3.64 -12.78
CA ILE A 180 -4.42 -4.78 -11.99
C ILE A 180 -5.61 -5.33 -11.20
N ALA A 181 -5.88 -6.63 -11.34
CA ALA A 181 -6.88 -7.33 -10.54
C ALA A 181 -6.22 -8.21 -9.49
N ILE A 182 -6.59 -8.04 -8.22
CA ILE A 182 -6.13 -8.86 -7.10
C ILE A 182 -7.25 -9.84 -6.73
N GLU A 183 -6.97 -11.11 -6.88
CA GLU A 183 -7.92 -12.21 -6.76
C GLU A 183 -7.49 -13.23 -5.72
N GLY A 184 -8.43 -14.08 -5.29
CA GLY A 184 -8.20 -14.95 -4.14
C GLY A 184 -9.46 -15.32 -3.38
N ASN A 185 -9.33 -16.34 -2.53
CA ASN A 185 -10.45 -16.86 -1.76
C ASN A 185 -10.95 -15.89 -0.67
N ILE A 186 -12.07 -16.23 -0.04
CA ILE A 186 -12.65 -15.49 1.09
C ILE A 186 -11.66 -15.54 2.26
N GLY A 187 -11.20 -14.37 2.71
CA GLY A 187 -10.18 -14.28 3.78
C GLY A 187 -8.73 -14.30 3.28
N ALA A 188 -8.48 -14.29 1.97
CA ALA A 188 -7.11 -14.32 1.41
C ALA A 188 -6.32 -13.00 1.57
N GLY A 189 -6.97 -11.87 1.89
CA GLY A 189 -6.32 -10.57 2.08
C GLY A 189 -6.36 -9.61 0.88
N LYS A 190 -7.18 -9.90 -0.15
CA LYS A 190 -7.34 -9.09 -1.38
C LYS A 190 -7.58 -7.60 -1.13
N THR A 191 -8.61 -7.27 -0.34
CA THR A 191 -8.96 -5.90 -0.01
C THR A 191 -7.80 -5.19 0.70
N THR A 192 -7.05 -5.89 1.55
CA THR A 192 -5.90 -5.30 2.24
C THR A 192 -4.76 -4.98 1.29
N LEU A 193 -4.41 -5.91 0.39
CA LEU A 193 -3.36 -5.68 -0.61
C LEU A 193 -3.73 -4.57 -1.59
N SER A 194 -4.94 -4.63 -2.16
CA SER A 194 -5.44 -3.64 -3.12
C SER A 194 -5.52 -2.24 -2.53
N THR A 195 -6.02 -2.08 -1.29
CA THR A 195 -6.03 -0.78 -0.61
C THR A 195 -4.62 -0.23 -0.40
N LYS A 196 -3.70 -1.04 0.16
CA LYS A 196 -2.32 -0.58 0.38
C LYS A 196 -1.62 -0.21 -0.92
N LEU A 197 -1.71 -1.06 -1.93
CA LEU A 197 -1.09 -0.83 -3.25
C LEU A 197 -1.65 0.44 -3.91
N SER A 198 -2.97 0.64 -3.82
CA SER A 198 -3.64 1.82 -4.38
C SER A 198 -3.23 3.11 -3.69
N GLU A 199 -3.11 3.12 -2.36
CA GLU A 199 -2.66 4.28 -1.62
C GLU A 199 -1.18 4.58 -1.92
N ASP A 200 -0.32 3.55 -1.88
CA ASP A 200 1.12 3.68 -2.10
C ASP A 200 1.46 4.18 -3.52
N CYS A 201 0.70 3.74 -4.53
CA CYS A 201 0.97 4.06 -5.93
C CYS A 201 0.03 5.13 -6.51
N ASN A 202 -0.80 5.78 -5.69
CA ASN A 202 -1.81 6.75 -6.13
C ASN A 202 -2.78 6.19 -7.21
N ALA A 203 -3.17 4.92 -7.08
CA ALA A 203 -4.06 4.24 -8.03
C ALA A 203 -5.56 4.47 -7.70
N LYS A 204 -6.43 4.10 -8.64
CA LYS A 204 -7.88 4.01 -8.43
C LYS A 204 -8.20 2.66 -7.80
N LEU A 205 -8.67 2.68 -6.56
CA LEU A 205 -9.16 1.49 -5.87
C LEU A 205 -10.60 1.17 -6.32
N VAL A 206 -10.83 -0.05 -6.80
CA VAL A 206 -12.16 -0.61 -7.04
C VAL A 206 -12.39 -1.78 -6.09
N LEU A 207 -13.35 -1.63 -5.18
CA LEU A 207 -13.69 -2.64 -4.17
C LEU A 207 -14.98 -3.36 -4.50
N GLU A 208 -15.03 -4.66 -4.26
CA GLU A 208 -16.23 -5.47 -4.36
C GLU A 208 -17.30 -5.01 -3.36
N ARG A 209 -18.52 -4.82 -3.86
CA ARG A 209 -19.70 -4.49 -3.05
C ARG A 209 -20.46 -5.78 -2.72
N PHE A 210 -20.36 -6.26 -1.48
CA PHE A 210 -21.12 -7.43 -1.01
C PHE A 210 -21.96 -7.16 0.25
N ALA A 211 -21.75 -6.03 0.94
CA ALA A 211 -22.34 -5.78 2.25
C ALA A 211 -23.87 -5.59 2.22
N ASP A 212 -24.39 -5.00 1.14
CA ASP A 212 -25.81 -4.65 1.00
C ASP A 212 -26.64 -5.73 0.29
N ASN A 213 -26.05 -6.90 0.02
CA ASN A 213 -26.71 -7.95 -0.74
C ASN A 213 -27.77 -8.69 0.10
N PRO A 214 -29.07 -8.64 -0.26
CA PRO A 214 -30.15 -9.21 0.54
C PRO A 214 -30.21 -10.75 0.50
N PHE A 215 -29.50 -11.38 -0.44
CA PHE A 215 -29.43 -12.83 -0.59
C PHE A 215 -28.25 -13.44 0.17
N LEU A 216 -27.17 -12.69 0.43
CA LEU A 216 -25.95 -13.23 1.03
C LEU A 216 -26.18 -13.85 2.42
N PRO A 217 -26.89 -13.19 3.37
CA PRO A 217 -27.21 -13.83 4.65
C PRO A 217 -28.17 -15.03 4.51
N LYS A 218 -29.00 -15.07 3.46
CA LYS A 218 -29.95 -16.16 3.21
C LYS A 218 -29.26 -17.39 2.59
N PHE A 219 -28.28 -17.16 1.73
CA PHE A 219 -27.42 -18.20 1.16
C PHE A 219 -26.69 -18.98 2.24
N TYR A 220 -26.10 -18.30 3.24
CA TYR A 220 -25.43 -19.00 4.33
C TYR A 220 -26.39 -19.82 5.22
N LYS A 221 -27.71 -19.55 5.16
CA LYS A 221 -28.73 -20.35 5.86
C LYS A 221 -29.29 -21.50 5.01
N ASP A 222 -29.42 -21.29 3.70
CA ASP A 222 -29.95 -22.26 2.75
C ASP A 222 -29.34 -22.02 1.36
N GLN A 223 -28.19 -22.68 1.11
CA GLN A 223 -27.47 -22.50 -0.15
C GLN A 223 -28.29 -22.98 -1.35
N SER A 224 -29.01 -24.10 -1.20
CA SER A 224 -29.77 -24.73 -2.29
C SER A 224 -30.81 -23.80 -2.91
N ARG A 225 -31.45 -22.97 -2.08
CA ARG A 225 -32.51 -22.06 -2.50
C ARG A 225 -32.00 -20.71 -2.95
N TYR A 226 -30.88 -20.23 -2.39
CA TYR A 226 -30.45 -18.84 -2.54
C TYR A 226 -29.14 -18.68 -3.33
N ALA A 227 -28.46 -19.75 -3.73
CA ALA A 227 -27.24 -19.68 -4.54
C ALA A 227 -27.49 -18.96 -5.87
N PHE A 228 -28.47 -19.40 -6.68
CA PHE A 228 -28.74 -18.79 -7.97
C PHE A 228 -29.07 -17.28 -7.90
N PRO A 229 -30.03 -16.80 -7.09
CA PRO A 229 -30.32 -15.37 -7.01
C PRO A 229 -29.14 -14.55 -6.44
N LEU A 230 -28.33 -15.13 -5.55
CA LEU A 230 -27.12 -14.49 -5.03
C LEU A 230 -26.06 -14.31 -6.13
N GLU A 231 -25.74 -15.36 -6.87
CA GLU A 231 -24.71 -15.30 -7.91
C GLU A 231 -25.13 -14.36 -9.05
N MET A 232 -26.42 -14.34 -9.40
CA MET A 232 -26.96 -13.42 -10.41
C MET A 232 -26.89 -11.97 -9.94
N SER A 233 -27.19 -11.69 -8.67
CA SER A 233 -27.06 -10.33 -8.15
C SER A 233 -25.61 -9.87 -8.10
N PHE A 234 -24.67 -10.75 -7.70
CA PHE A 234 -23.24 -10.42 -7.79
C PHE A 234 -22.77 -10.16 -9.21
N LEU A 235 -23.24 -10.94 -10.19
CA LEU A 235 -22.89 -10.71 -11.60
C LEU A 235 -23.37 -9.34 -12.09
N ALA A 236 -24.62 -8.97 -11.76
CA ALA A 236 -25.19 -7.68 -12.12
C ALA A 236 -24.44 -6.51 -11.45
N ASP A 237 -24.20 -6.59 -10.14
CA ASP A 237 -23.51 -5.55 -9.37
C ASP A 237 -22.07 -5.32 -9.88
N ARG A 238 -21.34 -6.42 -10.15
CA ARG A 238 -19.96 -6.35 -10.68
C ARG A 238 -19.93 -5.76 -12.08
N TYR A 239 -20.88 -6.13 -12.94
CA TYR A 239 -20.99 -5.54 -14.28
C TYR A 239 -21.22 -4.03 -14.21
N GLN A 240 -22.21 -3.60 -13.43
CA GLN A 240 -22.52 -2.18 -13.28
C GLN A 240 -21.31 -1.41 -12.74
N GLN A 241 -20.67 -1.94 -11.69
CA GLN A 241 -19.51 -1.29 -11.10
C GLN A 241 -18.33 -1.19 -12.06
N LEU A 242 -17.93 -2.28 -12.71
CA LEU A 242 -16.78 -2.25 -13.61
C LEU A 242 -17.09 -1.43 -14.87
N SER A 243 -18.33 -1.46 -15.38
CA SER A 243 -18.75 -0.61 -16.48
C SER A 243 -18.65 0.87 -16.11
N ASP A 244 -19.14 1.27 -14.93
CA ASP A 244 -19.11 2.67 -14.49
C ASP A 244 -17.69 3.13 -14.13
N ASP A 245 -16.94 2.31 -13.39
CA ASP A 245 -15.63 2.67 -12.85
C ASP A 245 -14.50 2.62 -13.90
N LEU A 246 -14.60 1.75 -14.92
CA LEU A 246 -13.59 1.63 -15.97
C LEU A 246 -13.90 2.48 -17.21
N ALA A 247 -15.16 2.84 -17.46
CA ALA A 247 -15.49 3.84 -18.48
C ALA A 247 -15.03 5.25 -18.08
N GLN A 248 -14.94 5.51 -16.78
CA GLN A 248 -14.39 6.75 -16.23
C GLN A 248 -12.88 6.59 -15.99
N PHE A 249 -12.09 6.71 -17.05
CA PHE A 249 -10.67 7.05 -16.89
C PHE A 249 -10.59 8.42 -16.20
N ASP A 250 -10.35 8.37 -14.89
CA ASP A 250 -10.20 9.54 -14.05
C ASP A 250 -8.92 10.27 -14.46
N LEU A 251 -9.01 11.56 -14.79
CA LEU A 251 -7.90 12.36 -15.32
C LEU A 251 -6.71 12.47 -14.34
N PHE A 252 -6.89 12.04 -13.09
CA PHE A 252 -5.97 12.23 -11.96
C PHE A 252 -5.36 10.95 -11.38
N LYS A 253 -5.70 9.77 -11.91
CA LYS A 253 -5.20 8.49 -11.38
C LYS A 253 -4.40 7.74 -12.42
N ASP A 254 -3.24 7.23 -11.99
CA ASP A 254 -2.26 6.63 -12.88
C ASP A 254 -2.77 5.31 -13.49
N PHE A 255 -3.47 4.49 -12.68
CA PHE A 255 -4.01 3.19 -13.08
C PHE A 255 -5.07 2.68 -12.10
N VAL A 256 -5.69 1.54 -12.40
CA VAL A 256 -6.74 0.90 -11.58
C VAL A 256 -6.19 -0.34 -10.86
N VAL A 257 -6.52 -0.46 -9.57
CA VAL A 257 -6.32 -1.66 -8.76
C VAL A 257 -7.68 -2.12 -8.24
N ALA A 258 -8.12 -3.30 -8.65
CA ALA A 258 -9.35 -3.91 -8.15
C ALA A 258 -9.06 -5.07 -7.18
N ASP A 259 -9.93 -5.24 -6.17
CA ASP A 259 -9.86 -6.38 -5.24
C ASP A 259 -10.65 -7.62 -5.68
N TYR A 260 -11.11 -7.59 -6.93
CA TYR A 260 -11.77 -8.68 -7.63
C TYR A 260 -11.66 -8.50 -9.15
N HIS A 261 -11.98 -9.56 -9.87
CA HIS A 261 -12.22 -9.63 -11.29
C HIS A 261 -13.56 -10.35 -11.54
N ILE A 262 -14.20 -10.09 -12.69
CA ILE A 262 -15.53 -10.66 -12.97
C ILE A 262 -15.54 -12.19 -13.01
N PHE A 263 -14.44 -12.85 -13.36
CA PHE A 263 -14.34 -14.32 -13.42
C PHE A 263 -14.62 -15.02 -12.09
N LYS A 264 -14.44 -14.33 -10.96
CA LYS A 264 -14.88 -14.81 -9.66
C LYS A 264 -16.34 -15.27 -9.67
N SER A 265 -17.22 -14.54 -10.36
CA SER A 265 -18.62 -14.91 -10.59
C SER A 265 -18.77 -16.34 -11.10
N LEU A 266 -18.02 -16.67 -12.16
CA LEU A 266 -18.09 -17.98 -12.80
C LEU A 266 -17.54 -19.10 -11.91
N ILE A 267 -16.46 -18.82 -11.16
CA ILE A 267 -15.85 -19.77 -10.23
C ILE A 267 -16.80 -20.11 -9.09
N PHE A 268 -17.39 -19.09 -8.45
CA PHE A 268 -18.31 -19.29 -7.34
C PHE A 268 -19.58 -20.00 -7.79
N ALA A 269 -20.18 -19.55 -8.90
CA ALA A 269 -21.35 -20.20 -9.50
C ALA A 269 -21.12 -21.68 -9.83
N LYS A 270 -19.93 -22.06 -10.34
CA LYS A 270 -19.61 -23.46 -10.62
C LYS A 270 -19.59 -24.33 -9.36
N VAL A 271 -19.20 -23.75 -8.22
CA VAL A 271 -19.12 -24.46 -6.94
C VAL A 271 -20.48 -24.52 -6.23
N THR A 272 -21.32 -23.49 -6.38
CA THR A 272 -22.56 -23.33 -5.61
C THR A 272 -23.82 -23.79 -6.34
N LEU A 273 -23.86 -23.71 -7.68
CA LEU A 273 -25.06 -23.98 -8.47
C LEU A 273 -25.18 -25.43 -8.92
N GLN A 274 -26.42 -25.89 -9.09
CA GLN A 274 -26.70 -27.15 -9.76
C GLN A 274 -26.38 -27.05 -11.27
N GLU A 275 -26.26 -28.18 -11.96
CA GLU A 275 -25.77 -28.21 -13.34
C GLU A 275 -26.62 -27.36 -14.31
N ASP A 276 -27.96 -27.45 -14.22
CA ASP A 276 -28.85 -26.69 -15.10
C ASP A 276 -28.83 -25.18 -14.78
N GLU A 277 -28.78 -24.81 -13.50
CA GLU A 277 -28.63 -23.43 -13.05
C GLU A 277 -27.28 -22.85 -13.51
N PHE A 278 -26.20 -23.62 -13.40
CA PHE A 278 -24.87 -23.23 -13.83
C PHE A 278 -24.80 -23.02 -15.35
N ARG A 279 -25.45 -23.88 -16.16
CA ARG A 279 -25.52 -23.70 -17.62
C ARG A 279 -26.20 -22.38 -18.00
N LEU A 280 -27.31 -22.06 -17.34
CA LEU A 280 -28.01 -20.78 -17.53
C LEU A 280 -27.13 -19.61 -17.08
N TYR A 281 -26.55 -19.70 -15.89
CA TYR A 281 -25.64 -18.68 -15.36
C TYR A 281 -24.47 -18.40 -16.29
N LYS A 282 -23.83 -19.46 -16.79
CA LYS A 282 -22.70 -19.36 -17.72
C LYS A 282 -23.11 -18.66 -19.02
N THR A 283 -24.30 -18.93 -19.54
CA THR A 283 -24.82 -18.23 -20.73
C THR A 283 -24.94 -16.73 -20.48
N MET A 284 -25.47 -16.33 -19.32
CA MET A 284 -25.57 -14.92 -18.93
C MET A 284 -24.19 -14.29 -18.71
N PHE A 285 -23.28 -15.02 -18.06
CA PHE A 285 -21.90 -14.60 -17.85
C PHE A 285 -21.17 -14.35 -19.18
N ASP A 286 -21.27 -15.27 -20.14
CA ASP A 286 -20.58 -15.17 -21.43
C ASP A 286 -21.09 -13.99 -22.29
N ILE A 287 -22.35 -13.57 -22.10
CA ILE A 287 -22.90 -12.36 -22.72
C ILE A 287 -22.26 -11.11 -22.10
N ILE A 288 -22.25 -11.03 -20.77
CA ILE A 288 -21.74 -9.86 -20.02
C ILE A 288 -20.21 -9.73 -20.18
N HIS A 289 -19.50 -10.85 -20.13
CA HIS A 289 -18.04 -10.87 -20.09
C HIS A 289 -17.38 -10.35 -21.37
N LYS A 290 -18.03 -10.48 -22.54
CA LYS A 290 -17.45 -10.03 -23.82
C LYS A 290 -17.14 -8.54 -23.87
N GLU A 291 -17.90 -7.74 -23.14
CA GLU A 291 -17.77 -6.28 -23.09
C GLU A 291 -16.82 -5.81 -21.98
N MET A 292 -16.23 -6.74 -21.22
CA MET A 292 -15.43 -6.40 -20.04
C MET A 292 -13.94 -6.23 -20.37
N PRO A 293 -13.30 -5.16 -19.88
CA PRO A 293 -11.85 -5.01 -20.00
C PRO A 293 -11.12 -6.11 -19.23
N LYS A 294 -10.05 -6.61 -19.85
CA LYS A 294 -9.15 -7.59 -19.24
C LYS A 294 -8.06 -6.86 -18.43
N PRO A 295 -7.64 -7.41 -17.29
CA PRO A 295 -6.53 -6.84 -16.52
C PRO A 295 -5.21 -7.10 -17.23
N ASP A 296 -4.31 -6.11 -17.17
CA ASP A 296 -2.93 -6.24 -17.64
C ASP A 296 -2.11 -7.15 -16.71
N LEU A 297 -2.53 -7.27 -15.45
CA LEU A 297 -1.98 -8.20 -14.47
C LEU A 297 -3.10 -8.78 -13.59
N TYR A 298 -3.18 -10.11 -13.55
CA TYR A 298 -4.06 -10.87 -12.66
C TYR A 298 -3.22 -11.48 -11.54
N VAL A 299 -3.34 -10.96 -10.31
CA VAL A 299 -2.62 -11.45 -9.13
C VAL A 299 -3.53 -12.36 -8.32
N TYR A 300 -3.25 -13.65 -8.28
CA TYR A 300 -3.96 -14.60 -7.44
C TYR A 300 -3.21 -14.86 -6.12
N LEU A 301 -3.83 -14.46 -5.02
CA LEU A 301 -3.36 -14.74 -3.66
C LEU A 301 -3.86 -16.13 -3.24
N TYR A 302 -2.98 -17.11 -3.36
CA TYR A 302 -3.21 -18.44 -2.82
C TYR A 302 -2.99 -18.43 -1.30
N GLN A 303 -3.90 -19.04 -0.57
CA GLN A 303 -3.81 -19.18 0.89
C GLN A 303 -4.47 -20.50 1.30
N ASN A 304 -3.81 -21.22 2.20
CA ASN A 304 -4.34 -22.47 2.74
C ASN A 304 -5.64 -22.27 3.55
N THR A 305 -6.46 -23.32 3.62
CA THR A 305 -7.80 -23.29 4.23
C THR A 305 -7.77 -22.89 5.71
N GLU A 306 -6.78 -23.33 6.46
CA GLU A 306 -6.62 -23.01 7.88
C GLU A 306 -6.51 -21.49 8.10
N ARG A 307 -5.61 -20.84 7.33
CA ARG A 307 -5.42 -19.39 7.38
C ARG A 307 -6.63 -18.62 6.91
N LEU A 308 -7.33 -19.09 5.87
CA LEU A 308 -8.57 -18.47 5.40
C LEU A 308 -9.62 -18.43 6.52
N LEU A 309 -9.82 -19.56 7.21
CA LEU A 309 -10.76 -19.67 8.33
C LEU A 309 -10.36 -18.75 9.50
N GLU A 310 -9.08 -18.69 9.85
CA GLU A 310 -8.60 -17.74 10.86
C GLU A 310 -8.92 -16.29 10.49
N ASN A 311 -8.67 -15.90 9.24
CA ASN A 311 -8.90 -14.54 8.78
C ASN A 311 -10.39 -14.19 8.74
N ILE A 312 -11.25 -15.14 8.33
CA ILE A 312 -12.71 -15.00 8.36
C ILE A 312 -13.21 -14.81 9.81
N LYS A 313 -12.71 -15.61 10.75
CA LYS A 313 -13.03 -15.48 12.18
C LYS A 313 -12.60 -14.11 12.72
N LYS A 314 -11.35 -13.70 12.45
CA LYS A 314 -10.82 -12.37 12.85
C LYS A 314 -11.64 -11.21 12.26
N ARG A 315 -12.17 -11.37 11.04
CA ARG A 315 -13.01 -10.37 10.36
C ARG A 315 -14.40 -10.22 11.00
N GLY A 316 -14.92 -11.26 11.66
CA GLY A 316 -16.08 -11.16 12.54
C GLY A 316 -17.44 -10.89 11.87
N ARG A 317 -17.58 -11.12 10.56
CA ARG A 317 -18.91 -11.02 9.91
C ARG A 317 -19.78 -12.18 10.37
N SER A 318 -20.93 -11.88 10.96
CA SER A 318 -21.82 -12.85 11.60
C SER A 318 -22.24 -13.99 10.68
N TYR A 319 -22.49 -13.70 9.40
CA TYR A 319 -22.94 -14.69 8.42
C TYR A 319 -21.80 -15.55 7.82
N GLU A 320 -20.54 -15.25 8.07
CA GLU A 320 -19.40 -16.03 7.55
C GLU A 320 -18.78 -16.99 8.58
N GLN A 321 -19.21 -16.95 9.84
CA GLN A 321 -18.52 -17.66 10.94
C GLN A 321 -18.63 -19.19 10.83
N GLU A 322 -19.63 -19.69 10.11
CA GLU A 322 -19.92 -21.12 9.96
C GLU A 322 -19.55 -21.66 8.56
N ILE A 323 -18.69 -20.94 7.81
CA ILE A 323 -18.25 -21.41 6.50
C ILE A 323 -17.47 -22.74 6.64
N PRO A 324 -17.88 -23.82 5.94
CA PRO A 324 -17.18 -25.10 6.01
C PRO A 324 -15.86 -25.05 5.24
N ALA A 325 -14.86 -25.78 5.75
CA ALA A 325 -13.53 -25.88 5.14
C ALA A 325 -13.58 -26.39 3.70
N ASP A 326 -14.34 -27.46 3.45
CA ASP A 326 -14.51 -28.08 2.13
C ASP A 326 -15.04 -27.08 1.08
N TYR A 327 -15.85 -26.10 1.48
CA TYR A 327 -16.33 -25.06 0.57
C TYR A 327 -15.19 -24.16 0.12
N LEU A 328 -14.32 -23.73 1.05
CA LEU A 328 -13.14 -22.93 0.71
C LEU A 328 -12.16 -23.72 -0.17
N GLU A 329 -11.98 -25.02 0.09
CA GLU A 329 -11.14 -25.89 -0.73
C GLU A 329 -11.66 -26.00 -2.17
N LYS A 330 -12.97 -26.21 -2.35
CA LYS A 330 -13.60 -26.23 -3.68
C LYS A 330 -13.40 -24.91 -4.43
N ILE A 331 -13.51 -23.77 -3.74
CA ILE A 331 -13.26 -22.46 -4.34
C ILE A 331 -11.79 -22.29 -4.73
N ASN A 332 -10.84 -22.70 -3.88
CA ASN A 332 -9.41 -22.69 -4.21
C ASN A 332 -9.13 -23.53 -5.47
N GLN A 333 -9.67 -24.75 -5.53
CA GLN A 333 -9.53 -25.60 -6.71
C GLN A 333 -10.15 -24.94 -7.94
N GLY A 334 -11.32 -24.31 -7.80
CA GLY A 334 -11.99 -23.57 -8.87
C GLY A 334 -11.13 -22.44 -9.44
N TYR A 335 -10.43 -21.66 -8.59
CA TYR A 335 -9.46 -20.66 -9.05
C TYR A 335 -8.28 -21.28 -9.79
N LEU A 336 -7.66 -22.33 -9.25
CA LEU A 336 -6.51 -22.98 -9.87
C LEU A 336 -6.85 -23.60 -11.23
N ASP A 337 -8.00 -24.27 -11.32
CA ASP A 337 -8.51 -24.84 -12.56
C ASP A 337 -8.79 -23.74 -13.58
N TYR A 338 -9.42 -22.65 -13.14
CA TYR A 338 -9.69 -21.51 -14.00
C TYR A 338 -8.39 -20.91 -14.53
N ILE A 339 -7.43 -20.57 -13.66
CA ILE A 339 -6.16 -19.97 -14.04
C ILE A 339 -5.40 -20.83 -15.05
N LYS A 340 -5.39 -22.16 -14.88
CA LYS A 340 -4.75 -23.09 -15.85
C LYS A 340 -5.33 -23.00 -17.26
N THR A 341 -6.59 -22.60 -17.40
CA THR A 341 -7.25 -22.44 -18.71
C THR A 341 -7.00 -21.09 -19.37
N GLN A 342 -6.43 -20.12 -18.65
CA GLN A 342 -6.24 -18.76 -19.16
C GLN A 342 -4.85 -18.60 -19.78
N THR A 343 -4.75 -18.84 -21.09
CA THR A 343 -3.51 -18.64 -21.85
C THR A 343 -3.21 -17.17 -22.14
N ASP A 344 -4.24 -16.33 -22.17
CA ASP A 344 -4.16 -14.95 -22.64
C ASP A 344 -4.04 -13.94 -21.49
N LEU A 345 -4.14 -14.40 -20.24
CA LEU A 345 -4.01 -13.54 -19.07
C LEU A 345 -2.58 -13.57 -18.53
N ASN A 346 -2.05 -12.39 -18.21
CA ASN A 346 -0.81 -12.27 -17.46
C ASN A 346 -1.07 -12.59 -15.99
N VAL A 347 -0.94 -13.87 -15.62
CA VAL A 347 -1.24 -14.34 -14.25
C VAL A 347 0.03 -14.42 -13.39
N LEU A 348 -0.07 -13.89 -12.17
CA LEU A 348 0.89 -14.07 -11.08
C LEU A 348 0.20 -14.78 -9.92
N ILE A 349 0.68 -15.96 -9.54
CA ILE A 349 0.22 -16.68 -8.36
C ILE A 349 1.22 -16.42 -7.23
N ILE A 350 0.75 -15.96 -6.08
CA ILE A 350 1.57 -15.74 -4.89
C ILE A 350 0.97 -16.56 -3.74
N ASP A 351 1.76 -17.45 -3.15
CA ASP A 351 1.38 -18.13 -1.90
C ASP A 351 1.64 -17.17 -0.73
N VAL A 352 0.57 -16.81 -0.03
CA VAL A 352 0.61 -15.92 1.14
C VAL A 352 0.35 -16.66 2.45
N SER A 353 0.32 -17.99 2.45
CA SER A 353 -0.03 -18.84 3.60
C SER A 353 0.82 -18.56 4.84
N ASP A 354 2.12 -18.30 4.65
CA ASP A 354 3.08 -18.04 5.74
C ASP A 354 3.37 -16.54 5.95
N LEU A 355 2.69 -15.67 5.21
CA LEU A 355 2.92 -14.23 5.20
C LEU A 355 1.87 -13.49 6.05
N ASP A 356 2.31 -12.44 6.73
CA ASP A 356 1.47 -11.46 7.43
C ASP A 356 1.85 -10.04 6.95
N PHE A 357 1.55 -9.74 5.68
CA PHE A 357 1.81 -8.42 5.06
C PHE A 357 0.95 -7.28 5.66
N VAL A 358 0.06 -7.60 6.61
CA VAL A 358 -0.71 -6.62 7.38
C VAL A 358 0.14 -6.08 8.53
N LYS A 359 0.87 -6.96 9.24
CA LYS A 359 1.68 -6.58 10.41
C LYS A 359 3.18 -6.46 10.12
N LYS A 360 3.69 -7.22 9.15
CA LYS A 360 5.10 -7.29 8.79
C LYS A 360 5.33 -6.54 7.47
N GLN A 361 6.20 -5.54 7.51
CA GLN A 361 6.53 -4.74 6.33
C GLN A 361 7.32 -5.57 5.31
N GLU A 362 8.22 -6.43 5.77
CA GLU A 362 9.04 -7.31 4.92
C GLU A 362 8.18 -8.20 4.02
N ASP A 363 7.11 -8.78 4.56
CA ASP A 363 6.16 -9.60 3.82
C ASP A 363 5.42 -8.79 2.75
N TYR A 364 5.05 -7.54 3.07
CA TYR A 364 4.43 -6.65 2.07
C TYR A 364 5.41 -6.29 0.95
N VAL A 365 6.67 -6.01 1.28
CA VAL A 365 7.71 -5.74 0.29
C VAL A 365 8.01 -6.98 -0.57
N PHE A 366 7.94 -8.19 0.00
CA PHE A 366 8.01 -9.42 -0.78
C PHE A 366 6.91 -9.47 -1.86
N LEU A 367 5.66 -9.16 -1.51
CA LEU A 367 4.55 -9.09 -2.47
C LEU A 367 4.83 -8.07 -3.59
N LEU A 368 5.29 -6.86 -3.23
CA LEU A 368 5.63 -5.82 -4.21
C LEU A 368 6.74 -6.27 -5.17
N ASN A 369 7.75 -6.97 -4.65
CA ASN A 369 8.86 -7.50 -5.45
C ASN A 369 8.40 -8.61 -6.40
N GLU A 370 7.50 -9.51 -6.00
CA GLU A 370 6.94 -10.53 -6.89
C GLU A 370 6.12 -9.89 -8.03
N ILE A 371 5.31 -8.87 -7.72
CA ILE A 371 4.59 -8.09 -8.73
C ILE A 371 5.57 -7.42 -9.70
N ASN A 372 6.63 -6.80 -9.20
CA ASN A 372 7.64 -6.13 -10.01
C ASN A 372 8.47 -7.12 -10.87
N ARG A 373 8.76 -8.32 -10.37
CA ARG A 373 9.42 -9.37 -11.16
C ARG A 373 8.55 -9.79 -12.34
N LYS A 374 7.24 -9.92 -12.12
CA LYS A 374 6.30 -10.25 -13.19
C LYS A 374 6.25 -9.17 -14.26
N ILE A 375 6.31 -7.90 -13.85
CA ILE A 375 6.47 -6.75 -14.75
C ILE A 375 7.70 -6.89 -15.65
N ALA A 376 8.86 -7.17 -15.06
CA ALA A 376 10.12 -7.25 -15.81
C ALA A 376 10.10 -8.39 -16.85
N LEU A 377 9.48 -9.53 -16.52
CA LEU A 377 9.35 -10.67 -17.42
C LEU A 377 8.38 -10.43 -18.58
N ALA A 378 7.37 -9.58 -18.43
CA ALA A 378 6.46 -9.23 -19.52
C ALA A 378 7.10 -8.30 -20.58
N ARG A 379 8.28 -7.74 -20.28
CA ARG A 379 9.01 -6.80 -21.17
C ARG A 379 10.07 -7.47 -22.05
N GLY A 380 10.47 -8.72 -21.76
CA GLY A 380 11.47 -9.48 -22.50
C GLY A 380 10.84 -10.64 -23.25
#